data_AF-A0A3P3W1Z4-F1
#
_entry.id   AF-A0A3P3W1Z4-F1
#
_cell.length_a   1.000
_cell.length_b   1.000
_cell.length_c   1.000
_cell.angle_alpha   90.00
_cell.angle_beta   90.00
_cell.angle_gamma   90.00
#
_symmetry.space_group_name_H-M   'P 1'
#
loop_
_entity.id
_entity.type
_entity.pdbx_description
1 polymer ?
#
loop_
_entity_poly.entity_id
_entity_poly.type
_entity_poly.pdbx_seq_one_letter_code
_entity_poly.pdbx_strand_id
1 'polypeptide(L)'
;MFYPEHEYKRKSCGPVALIFAGCGCLALVVLVVILVLVFGGIGIFANAVRTSIPDTTYPANTTSTSAASEPIDWRQRPRGPEFEELLNRLWDTYDPAIRSGEIYAMLPDGQAVGSVYVNTFRLVLADIRGAVRFGLYGGTIADEADDLLDGKITYLNELERQLLAGEDLTVPHIEVTQSDGTVFVGNGDNPANNTSTAPLPEPKAPMDAYEFSKSVPYDPGSDGDFREEGESIAASFNMTVNYSYAEMGQHCTRGKNYVDSVGAFCSATPSVIYIPMDVPDHYPAYLSEPRYLDTIRHEIAHMIIFDKCDSTAPPIAGQERYEGLTNSYAVLYLGASYELLQPSDSSSDYWMDASTDEMAHAVHSGRCA
;
A
#
# COMPACT_ATOMS: atom_id res chain seq x y z
N MET A 1 -36.45 37.29 41.00
CA MET A 1 -35.31 37.99 41.63
C MET A 1 -34.53 38.63 40.50
N PHE A 2 -34.13 39.89 40.69
CA PHE A 2 -33.82 40.88 39.67
C PHE A 2 -32.54 40.62 38.85
N TYR A 3 -32.57 40.98 37.56
CA TYR A 3 -31.42 41.33 36.71
C TYR A 3 -30.77 42.64 37.19
N PRO A 4 -29.49 42.92 36.85
CA PRO A 4 -29.21 43.81 35.71
C PRO A 4 -27.98 43.35 34.89
N GLU A 5 -28.01 43.28 33.56
CA GLU A 5 -27.94 44.38 32.57
C GLU A 5 -26.83 45.41 32.84
N HIS A 6 -25.73 45.32 32.07
CA HIS A 6 -24.72 46.37 31.98
C HIS A 6 -24.98 47.29 30.77
N GLU A 7 -25.18 48.56 31.12
CA GLU A 7 -25.49 49.69 30.27
C GLU A 7 -24.48 50.02 29.18
N TYR A 8 -25.06 50.39 28.05
CA TYR A 8 -24.50 51.07 26.89
C TYR A 8 -24.26 52.56 27.21
N LYS A 9 -23.01 53.05 27.16
CA LYS A 9 -22.72 54.49 27.14
C LYS A 9 -22.25 54.95 25.76
N ARG A 10 -23.19 55.53 25.00
CA ARG A 10 -22.90 56.45 23.89
C ARG A 10 -22.23 57.71 24.45
N LYS A 11 -21.09 58.10 23.88
CA LYS A 11 -20.61 59.49 23.94
C LYS A 11 -20.76 60.15 22.57
N SER A 12 -21.65 61.13 22.60
CA SER A 12 -21.83 62.30 21.73
C SER A 12 -20.71 62.63 20.72
N CYS A 13 -21.10 62.78 19.46
CA CYS A 13 -20.45 63.65 18.47
C CYS A 13 -20.74 65.12 18.76
N GLY A 14 -19.72 65.96 18.59
CA GLY A 14 -19.79 67.41 18.41
C GLY A 14 -18.61 67.85 17.53
N PRO A 15 -18.77 68.88 16.69
CA PRO A 15 -18.08 68.99 15.40
C PRO A 15 -16.75 69.76 15.49
N VAL A 16 -15.74 69.32 14.75
CA VAL A 16 -14.63 70.19 14.35
C VAL A 16 -14.43 70.02 12.84
N ALA A 17 -14.75 71.09 12.14
CA ALA A 17 -14.56 71.26 10.72
C ALA A 17 -13.07 71.43 10.37
N LEU A 18 -12.74 70.98 9.16
CA LEU A 18 -11.71 71.44 8.22
C LEU A 18 -10.49 72.19 8.80
N ILE A 19 -9.30 71.66 8.51
CA ILE A 19 -8.18 72.32 7.79
C ILE A 19 -7.11 71.21 7.53
N PHE A 20 -6.34 71.36 6.45
CA PHE A 20 -5.32 70.45 5.88
C PHE A 20 -5.75 69.53 4.72
N ALA A 21 -6.40 70.13 3.73
CA ALA A 21 -6.06 69.84 2.34
C ALA A 21 -4.59 70.28 2.12
N GLY A 22 -3.67 69.33 1.91
CA GLY A 22 -2.27 69.68 1.60
C GLY A 22 -1.18 68.65 1.92
N CYS A 23 -1.45 67.59 2.69
CA CYS A 23 -0.44 66.55 3.01
C CYS A 23 -0.80 65.11 2.63
N GLY A 24 -2.04 64.86 2.18
CA GLY A 24 -2.52 63.50 1.85
C GLY A 24 -1.93 62.89 0.56
N CYS A 25 -1.48 63.71 -0.40
CA CYS A 25 -0.83 63.19 -1.61
C CYS A 25 0.63 62.76 -1.36
N LEU A 26 1.32 63.32 -0.37
CA LEU A 26 2.72 62.96 -0.11
C LEU A 26 2.82 61.65 0.69
N ALA A 27 1.90 61.41 1.64
CA ALA A 27 1.85 60.14 2.38
C ALA A 27 1.48 58.94 1.49
N LEU A 28 0.59 59.14 0.50
CA LEU A 28 0.18 58.09 -0.44
C LEU A 28 1.26 57.81 -1.50
N VAL A 29 2.01 58.83 -1.93
CA VAL A 29 3.18 58.66 -2.80
C VAL A 29 4.33 57.98 -2.05
N VAL A 30 4.57 58.31 -0.77
CA VAL A 30 5.60 57.63 0.03
C VAL A 30 5.23 56.16 0.28
N LEU A 31 3.95 55.84 0.51
CA LEU A 31 3.52 54.46 0.71
C LEU A 31 3.58 53.62 -0.58
N VAL A 32 3.29 54.22 -1.74
CA VAL A 32 3.48 53.58 -3.06
C VAL A 32 4.97 53.45 -3.41
N VAL A 33 5.82 54.41 -3.07
CA VAL A 33 7.28 54.31 -3.26
C VAL A 33 7.90 53.26 -2.34
N ILE A 34 7.43 53.12 -1.10
CA ILE A 34 7.86 52.03 -0.20
C ILE A 34 7.39 50.67 -0.72
N LEU A 35 6.16 50.54 -1.23
CA LEU A 35 5.68 49.31 -1.84
C LEU A 35 6.43 48.96 -3.14
N VAL A 36 6.78 49.96 -3.97
CA VAL A 36 7.60 49.75 -5.18
C VAL A 36 9.07 49.45 -4.82
N LEU A 37 9.60 49.92 -3.70
CA LEU A 37 10.96 49.56 -3.24
C LEU A 37 11.00 48.18 -2.57
N VAL A 38 9.94 47.77 -1.88
CA VAL A 38 9.82 46.44 -1.26
C VAL A 38 9.51 45.36 -2.30
N PHE A 39 8.70 45.64 -3.33
CA PHE A 39 8.40 44.69 -4.40
C PHE A 39 9.26 44.85 -5.67
N GLY A 40 9.90 46.00 -5.88
CA GLY A 40 10.86 46.23 -6.98
C GLY A 40 12.29 45.75 -6.66
N GLY A 41 12.60 45.45 -5.40
CA GLY A 41 13.86 44.84 -4.97
C GLY A 41 13.96 43.32 -5.20
N ILE A 42 12.83 42.66 -5.52
CA ILE A 42 12.78 41.21 -5.77
C ILE A 42 13.07 40.87 -7.26
N GLY A 43 12.96 41.85 -8.16
CA GLY A 43 13.24 41.68 -9.59
C GLY A 43 14.69 41.86 -10.04
N ILE A 44 15.61 42.29 -9.17
CA ILE A 44 17.02 42.55 -9.53
C ILE A 44 18.00 41.59 -8.83
N PHE A 45 17.54 40.79 -7.86
CA PHE A 45 18.33 39.66 -7.32
C PHE A 45 18.17 38.35 -8.11
N ALA A 46 17.28 38.31 -9.11
CA ALA A 46 17.11 37.15 -9.99
C ALA A 46 18.11 37.08 -11.16
N ASN A 47 19.06 38.03 -11.29
CA ASN A 47 20.02 38.03 -12.41
C ASN A 47 21.47 38.38 -12.03
N ALA A 48 21.82 38.40 -10.74
CA ALA A 48 23.17 38.69 -10.25
C ALA A 48 23.75 37.62 -9.30
N VAL A 49 23.16 36.42 -9.26
CA VAL A 49 23.80 35.20 -8.73
C VAL A 49 23.98 34.20 -9.88
N ARG A 50 24.58 34.70 -10.98
CA ARG A 50 24.97 33.89 -12.12
C ARG A 50 26.37 34.25 -12.58
N THR A 51 27.31 34.35 -11.64
CA THR A 51 28.75 34.23 -11.87
C THR A 51 29.45 34.17 -10.50
N SER A 52 30.45 33.29 -10.38
CA SER A 52 31.31 33.05 -9.20
C SER A 52 30.72 32.26 -8.02
N ILE A 53 30.45 30.96 -8.26
CA ILE A 53 30.70 29.91 -7.26
C ILE A 53 32.06 29.28 -7.65
N PRO A 54 33.03 29.14 -6.73
CA PRO A 54 34.28 28.46 -7.02
C PRO A 54 34.03 27.00 -7.38
N ASP A 55 34.72 26.55 -8.42
CA ASP A 55 34.72 25.21 -9.00
C ASP A 55 35.22 24.19 -7.97
N THR A 56 34.34 23.77 -7.06
CA THR A 56 34.49 22.48 -6.39
C THR A 56 34.01 21.44 -7.38
N THR A 57 34.97 20.89 -8.12
CA THR A 57 34.83 19.68 -8.91
C THR A 57 34.33 18.55 -8.00
N TYR A 58 33.02 18.41 -7.87
CA TYR A 58 32.44 17.09 -7.72
C TYR A 58 32.65 16.38 -9.05
N PRO A 59 33.22 15.17 -9.07
CA PRO A 59 33.32 14.43 -10.32
C PRO A 59 31.91 14.36 -10.90
N ALA A 60 31.79 14.74 -12.18
CA ALA A 60 30.61 14.45 -12.97
C ALA A 60 30.35 12.96 -12.80
N ASN A 61 29.35 12.63 -11.97
CA ASN A 61 28.85 11.28 -11.93
C ASN A 61 28.25 11.12 -13.31
N THR A 62 28.96 10.32 -14.11
CA THR A 62 28.53 9.83 -15.40
C THR A 62 27.04 9.64 -15.38
N THR A 63 26.38 10.13 -16.42
CA THR A 63 25.09 9.63 -16.87
C THR A 63 25.13 8.11 -16.78
N SER A 64 24.74 7.56 -15.65
CA SER A 64 24.14 6.26 -15.60
C SER A 64 22.81 6.51 -16.26
N THR A 65 22.77 6.36 -17.59
CA THR A 65 21.70 5.52 -18.13
C THR A 65 21.64 4.33 -17.19
N SER A 66 20.68 4.34 -16.26
CA SER A 66 20.31 3.14 -15.54
C SER A 66 20.01 2.16 -16.66
N ALA A 67 20.95 1.28 -16.94
CA ALA A 67 20.65 0.11 -17.73
C ALA A 67 19.43 -0.47 -17.03
N ALA A 68 18.31 -0.58 -17.74
CA ALA A 68 17.18 -1.35 -17.25
C ALA A 68 17.79 -2.67 -16.77
N SER A 69 17.77 -2.91 -15.46
CA SER A 69 18.34 -4.11 -14.87
C SER A 69 17.74 -5.27 -15.65
N GLU A 70 18.59 -6.13 -16.20
CA GLU A 70 18.09 -7.26 -16.98
C GLU A 70 17.11 -8.06 -16.11
N PRO A 71 15.94 -8.46 -16.63
CA PRO A 71 14.99 -9.27 -15.89
C PRO A 71 15.69 -10.50 -15.33
N ILE A 72 15.54 -10.74 -14.03
CA ILE A 72 16.20 -11.86 -13.39
C ILE A 72 15.52 -13.16 -13.84
N ASP A 73 16.31 -14.16 -14.23
CA ASP A 73 15.78 -15.51 -14.51
C ASP A 73 15.52 -16.24 -13.20
N TRP A 74 14.27 -16.24 -12.76
CA TRP A 74 13.82 -16.89 -11.52
C TRP A 74 14.20 -18.37 -11.43
N ARG A 75 14.37 -19.07 -12.57
CA ARG A 75 14.76 -20.49 -12.61
C ARG A 75 16.19 -20.73 -12.12
N GLN A 76 17.04 -19.72 -12.23
CA GLN A 76 18.44 -19.79 -11.82
C GLN A 76 18.65 -19.33 -10.38
N ARG A 77 17.58 -18.88 -9.71
CA ARG A 77 17.61 -18.50 -8.30
C ARG A 77 17.71 -19.71 -7.39
N PRO A 78 18.24 -19.56 -6.16
CA PRO A 78 18.44 -20.68 -5.22
C PRO A 78 17.20 -21.56 -5.00
N ARG A 79 16.00 -20.97 -4.99
CA ARG A 79 14.71 -21.65 -4.77
C ARG A 79 13.95 -21.95 -6.07
N GLY A 80 14.45 -21.49 -7.22
CA GLY A 80 13.79 -21.63 -8.52
C GLY A 80 13.48 -23.09 -8.91
N PRO A 81 14.48 -24.00 -8.86
CA PRO A 81 14.24 -25.41 -9.19
C PRO A 81 13.22 -26.09 -8.28
N GLU A 82 13.23 -25.80 -6.98
CA GLU A 82 12.27 -26.36 -6.01
C GLU A 82 10.85 -25.84 -6.28
N PHE A 83 10.69 -24.54 -6.55
CA PHE A 83 9.41 -23.96 -6.92
C PHE A 83 8.84 -24.57 -8.21
N GLU A 84 9.69 -24.72 -9.24
CA GLU A 84 9.28 -25.32 -10.52
C GLU A 84 8.86 -26.79 -10.34
N GLU A 85 9.62 -27.57 -9.57
CA GLU A 85 9.29 -28.97 -9.25
C GLU A 85 7.97 -29.07 -8.49
N LEU A 86 7.78 -28.25 -7.46
CA LEU A 86 6.56 -28.21 -6.66
C LEU A 86 5.34 -27.87 -7.50
N LEU A 87 5.40 -26.80 -8.29
CA LEU A 87 4.28 -26.36 -9.13
C LEU A 87 3.91 -27.40 -10.18
N ASN A 88 4.91 -28.04 -10.80
CA ASN A 88 4.67 -29.12 -11.75
C ASN A 88 4.06 -30.35 -11.07
N ARG A 89 4.58 -30.76 -9.91
CA ARG A 89 4.02 -31.87 -9.11
C ARG A 89 2.56 -31.65 -8.78
N LEU A 90 2.22 -30.47 -8.24
CA LEU A 90 0.83 -30.15 -7.86
C LEU A 90 -0.08 -30.19 -9.07
N TRP A 91 0.31 -29.57 -10.18
CA TRP A 91 -0.50 -29.58 -11.39
C TRP A 91 -0.69 -30.98 -11.97
N ASP A 92 0.39 -31.74 -12.11
CA ASP A 92 0.37 -33.09 -12.70
C ASP A 92 -0.40 -34.08 -11.82
N THR A 93 -0.51 -33.80 -10.52
CA THR A 93 -1.32 -34.57 -9.57
C THR A 93 -2.80 -34.17 -9.65
N TYR A 94 -3.10 -32.88 -9.50
CA TYR A 94 -4.47 -32.42 -9.24
C TYR A 94 -5.27 -32.05 -10.51
N ASP A 95 -4.66 -31.49 -11.58
CA ASP A 95 -5.40 -31.15 -12.81
C ASP A 95 -6.06 -32.40 -13.45
N PRO A 96 -5.35 -33.54 -13.61
CA PRO A 96 -5.97 -34.75 -14.12
C PRO A 96 -7.06 -35.30 -13.20
N ALA A 97 -6.81 -35.36 -11.89
CA ALA A 97 -7.75 -35.88 -10.90
C ALA A 97 -9.04 -35.06 -10.83
N ILE A 98 -8.95 -33.73 -10.97
CA ILE A 98 -10.11 -32.84 -11.00
C ILE A 98 -10.92 -33.06 -12.28
N ARG A 99 -10.26 -33.19 -13.44
CA ARG A 99 -10.96 -33.42 -14.72
C ARG A 99 -11.61 -34.80 -14.80
N SER A 100 -11.00 -35.82 -14.20
CA SER A 100 -11.55 -37.19 -14.16
C SER A 100 -12.62 -37.37 -13.07
N GLY A 101 -12.68 -36.46 -12.10
CA GLY A 101 -13.50 -36.59 -10.89
C GLY A 101 -12.89 -37.50 -9.82
N GLU A 102 -11.69 -38.03 -10.04
CA GLU A 102 -10.96 -38.84 -9.04
C GLU A 102 -10.52 -38.01 -7.83
N ILE A 103 -10.47 -36.67 -7.96
CA ILE A 103 -10.16 -35.76 -6.86
C ILE A 103 -11.03 -36.03 -5.62
N TYR A 104 -12.31 -36.34 -5.81
CA TYR A 104 -13.23 -36.61 -4.70
C TYR A 104 -12.94 -37.93 -3.97
N ALA A 105 -12.09 -38.81 -4.52
CA ALA A 105 -11.59 -39.97 -3.78
C ALA A 105 -10.33 -39.65 -2.96
N MET A 106 -9.69 -38.52 -3.22
CA MET A 106 -8.47 -38.06 -2.54
C MET A 106 -8.77 -37.18 -1.31
N LEU A 107 -9.96 -36.58 -1.26
CA LEU A 107 -10.35 -35.60 -0.24
C LEU A 107 -11.19 -36.25 0.88
N PRO A 108 -11.05 -35.79 2.14
CA PRO A 108 -11.72 -36.39 3.30
C PRO A 108 -13.25 -36.35 3.20
N ASP A 109 -13.83 -35.26 2.69
CA ASP A 109 -15.29 -35.09 2.56
C ASP A 109 -15.83 -35.59 1.21
N GLY A 110 -14.95 -36.13 0.37
CA GLY A 110 -15.25 -36.62 -0.96
C GLY A 110 -16.12 -35.67 -1.79
N GLN A 111 -17.28 -36.14 -2.26
CA GLN A 111 -18.18 -35.33 -3.09
C GLN A 111 -18.79 -34.12 -2.36
N ALA A 112 -18.78 -34.10 -1.03
CA ALA A 112 -19.39 -33.01 -0.26
C ALA A 112 -18.61 -31.68 -0.38
N VAL A 113 -17.33 -31.73 -0.76
CA VAL A 113 -16.54 -30.52 -1.06
C VAL A 113 -17.05 -29.74 -2.28
N GLY A 114 -17.80 -30.40 -3.17
CA GLY A 114 -18.35 -29.77 -4.38
C GLY A 114 -17.31 -29.35 -5.43
N SER A 115 -17.81 -29.03 -6.62
CA SER A 115 -16.97 -28.72 -7.79
C SER A 115 -16.40 -27.30 -7.78
N VAL A 116 -17.05 -26.36 -7.10
CA VAL A 116 -16.57 -24.96 -7.02
C VAL A 116 -15.26 -24.89 -6.24
N TYR A 117 -15.20 -25.56 -5.09
CA TYR A 117 -14.01 -25.61 -4.23
C TYR A 117 -12.78 -26.18 -4.96
N VAL A 118 -12.90 -27.39 -5.54
CA VAL A 118 -11.77 -28.02 -6.26
C VAL A 118 -11.38 -27.26 -7.53
N ASN A 119 -12.33 -26.61 -8.21
CA ASN A 119 -12.00 -25.75 -9.36
C ASN A 119 -11.33 -24.44 -8.94
N THR A 120 -11.63 -23.91 -7.76
CA THR A 120 -10.95 -22.72 -7.20
C THR A 120 -9.47 -23.02 -6.98
N PHE A 121 -9.15 -24.16 -6.32
CA PHE A 121 -7.77 -24.64 -6.17
C PHE A 121 -7.05 -24.76 -7.52
N ARG A 122 -7.72 -25.38 -8.51
CA ARG A 122 -7.16 -25.55 -9.87
C ARG A 122 -6.89 -24.21 -10.56
N LEU A 123 -7.76 -23.22 -10.40
CA LEU A 123 -7.59 -21.90 -11.00
C LEU A 123 -6.37 -21.17 -10.43
N VAL A 124 -6.11 -21.28 -9.13
CA VAL A 124 -4.88 -20.73 -8.52
C VAL A 124 -3.63 -21.37 -9.12
N LEU A 125 -3.60 -22.71 -9.25
CA LEU A 125 -2.47 -23.37 -9.90
C LEU A 125 -2.29 -22.96 -11.36
N ALA A 126 -3.41 -22.79 -12.09
CA ALA A 126 -3.39 -22.37 -13.49
C ALA A 126 -2.84 -20.93 -13.64
N ASP A 127 -3.24 -20.04 -12.74
CA ASP A 127 -2.77 -18.66 -12.69
C ASP A 127 -1.25 -18.60 -12.43
N ILE A 128 -0.77 -19.27 -11.39
CA ILE A 128 0.65 -19.31 -11.04
C ILE A 128 1.48 -19.92 -12.20
N ARG A 129 1.00 -21.00 -12.84
CA ARG A 129 1.65 -21.57 -14.03
C ARG A 129 1.65 -20.60 -15.21
N GLY A 130 0.58 -19.84 -15.39
CA GLY A 130 0.50 -18.76 -16.37
C GLY A 130 1.58 -17.72 -16.12
N ALA A 131 1.65 -17.19 -14.90
CA ALA A 131 2.64 -16.19 -14.48
C ALA A 131 4.09 -16.68 -14.68
N VAL A 132 4.37 -17.94 -14.33
CA VAL A 132 5.67 -18.59 -14.58
C VAL A 132 6.02 -18.62 -16.07
N ARG A 133 5.07 -18.98 -16.93
CA ARG A 133 5.27 -19.05 -18.38
C ARG A 133 5.59 -17.69 -18.98
N PHE A 134 5.03 -16.61 -18.42
CA PHE A 134 5.25 -15.24 -18.89
C PHE A 134 6.42 -14.51 -18.20
N GLY A 135 7.10 -15.16 -17.24
CA GLY A 135 8.32 -14.62 -16.62
C GLY A 135 8.07 -13.62 -15.49
N LEU A 136 6.87 -13.60 -14.91
CA LEU A 136 6.46 -12.60 -13.90
C LEU A 136 7.16 -12.74 -12.54
N TYR A 137 7.93 -13.81 -12.32
CA TYR A 137 8.66 -14.04 -11.06
C TYR A 137 10.12 -13.57 -11.09
N GLY A 138 10.53 -12.88 -12.16
CA GLY A 138 11.89 -12.38 -12.31
C GLY A 138 12.15 -11.08 -11.57
N GLY A 139 11.28 -10.07 -11.75
CA GLY A 139 11.56 -8.72 -11.28
C GLY A 139 12.95 -8.22 -11.69
N THR A 140 13.44 -7.20 -10.98
CA THR A 140 14.80 -6.65 -11.19
C THR A 140 15.69 -6.71 -9.95
N ILE A 141 15.17 -7.23 -8.83
CA ILE A 141 15.86 -7.28 -7.53
C ILE A 141 15.96 -8.74 -7.08
N ALA A 142 17.20 -9.18 -6.85
CA ALA A 142 17.53 -10.58 -6.60
C ALA A 142 16.93 -11.13 -5.30
N ASP A 143 16.95 -10.33 -4.23
CA ASP A 143 16.43 -10.76 -2.93
C ASP A 143 14.90 -10.79 -2.92
N GLU A 144 14.24 -9.83 -3.58
CA GLU A 144 12.77 -9.86 -3.77
C GLU A 144 12.33 -11.08 -4.58
N ALA A 145 13.08 -11.46 -5.61
CA ALA A 145 12.81 -12.66 -6.39
C ALA A 145 12.98 -13.93 -5.53
N ASP A 146 13.97 -14.00 -4.64
CA ASP A 146 14.16 -15.14 -3.74
C ASP A 146 13.04 -15.25 -2.69
N ASP A 147 12.65 -14.11 -2.08
CA ASP A 147 11.56 -14.04 -1.12
C ASP A 147 10.22 -14.41 -1.77
N LEU A 148 9.98 -13.94 -3.00
CA LEU A 148 8.78 -14.28 -3.77
C LEU A 148 8.70 -15.78 -4.06
N LEU A 149 9.82 -16.41 -4.43
CA LEU A 149 9.88 -17.86 -4.65
C LEU A 149 9.62 -18.63 -3.34
N ASP A 150 10.20 -18.20 -2.23
CA ASP A 150 9.95 -18.79 -0.91
C ASP A 150 8.49 -18.68 -0.47
N GLY A 151 7.90 -17.51 -0.68
CA GLY A 151 6.49 -17.26 -0.44
C GLY A 151 5.59 -18.14 -1.28
N LYS A 152 5.86 -18.25 -2.59
CA LYS A 152 5.08 -19.12 -3.48
C LYS A 152 5.22 -20.60 -3.13
N ILE A 153 6.40 -21.07 -2.73
CA ILE A 153 6.57 -22.44 -2.25
C ILE A 153 5.73 -22.67 -0.98
N THR A 154 5.80 -21.75 -0.01
CA THR A 154 5.03 -21.83 1.24
C THR A 154 3.54 -21.82 0.96
N TYR A 155 3.08 -20.90 0.11
CA TYR A 155 1.69 -20.77 -0.30
C TYR A 155 1.15 -22.04 -0.97
N LEU A 156 1.90 -22.59 -1.93
CA LEU A 156 1.52 -23.82 -2.62
C LEU A 156 1.46 -25.05 -1.68
N ASN A 157 2.41 -25.14 -0.74
CA ASN A 157 2.40 -26.21 0.27
C ASN A 157 1.21 -26.06 1.22
N GLU A 158 0.88 -24.85 1.66
CA GLU A 158 -0.24 -24.60 2.55
C GLU A 158 -1.58 -24.85 1.85
N LEU A 159 -1.74 -24.40 0.60
CA LEU A 159 -2.92 -24.72 -0.21
C LEU A 159 -3.13 -26.22 -0.37
N GLU A 160 -2.06 -26.99 -0.64
CA GLU A 160 -2.16 -28.44 -0.73
C GLU A 160 -2.54 -29.06 0.63
N ARG A 161 -1.94 -28.58 1.73
CA ARG A 161 -2.26 -29.04 3.08
C ARG A 161 -3.74 -28.82 3.41
N GLN A 162 -4.25 -27.61 3.17
CA GLN A 162 -5.67 -27.25 3.37
C GLN A 162 -6.60 -28.12 2.52
N LEU A 163 -6.27 -28.28 1.23
CA LEU A 163 -7.02 -29.15 0.32
C LEU A 163 -7.13 -30.57 0.89
N LEU A 164 -6.00 -31.18 1.26
CA LEU A 164 -5.94 -32.55 1.76
C LEU A 164 -6.58 -32.71 3.16
N ALA A 165 -6.62 -31.65 3.95
CA ALA A 165 -7.28 -31.62 5.25
C ALA A 165 -8.79 -31.38 5.17
N GLY A 166 -9.31 -30.93 4.02
CA GLY A 166 -10.71 -30.51 3.88
C GLY A 166 -10.99 -29.18 4.58
N GLU A 167 -9.99 -28.33 4.75
CA GLU A 167 -10.15 -26.99 5.34
C GLU A 167 -10.61 -25.99 4.26
N ASP A 168 -10.95 -24.77 4.66
CA ASP A 168 -11.16 -23.69 3.67
C ASP A 168 -9.80 -23.28 3.07
N LEU A 169 -9.76 -23.01 1.78
CA LEU A 169 -8.53 -22.61 1.09
C LEU A 169 -8.27 -21.12 1.31
N THR A 170 -7.04 -20.76 1.66
CA THR A 170 -6.60 -19.36 1.69
C THR A 170 -6.35 -18.88 0.27
N VAL A 171 -7.40 -18.44 -0.41
CA VAL A 171 -7.33 -17.92 -1.78
C VAL A 171 -8.01 -16.56 -1.87
N PRO A 172 -7.54 -15.66 -2.76
CA PRO A 172 -8.29 -14.46 -3.06
C PRO A 172 -9.65 -14.81 -3.67
N HIS A 173 -10.61 -13.89 -3.56
CA HIS A 173 -11.87 -14.00 -4.29
C HIS A 173 -11.61 -14.06 -5.80
N ILE A 174 -11.97 -15.17 -6.44
CA ILE A 174 -11.75 -15.42 -7.86
C ILE A 174 -13.06 -15.23 -8.62
N GLU A 175 -13.07 -14.29 -9.56
CA GLU A 175 -14.15 -14.14 -10.54
C GLU A 175 -13.62 -14.38 -11.95
N VAL A 176 -14.21 -15.36 -12.65
CA VAL A 176 -13.88 -15.65 -14.05
C VAL A 176 -15.13 -15.56 -14.90
N THR A 177 -15.17 -14.59 -15.81
CA THR A 177 -16.23 -14.54 -16.83
C THR A 177 -15.92 -15.57 -17.92
N GLN A 178 -16.84 -16.51 -18.09
CA GLN A 178 -16.77 -17.56 -19.10
C GLN A 178 -17.21 -17.04 -20.48
N SER A 179 -16.91 -17.82 -21.52
CA SER A 179 -17.20 -17.45 -22.91
C SER A 179 -18.70 -17.34 -23.24
N ASP A 180 -19.56 -17.95 -22.42
CA ASP A 180 -21.02 -17.85 -22.50
C ASP A 180 -21.60 -16.66 -21.71
N GLY A 181 -20.73 -15.84 -21.09
CA GLY A 181 -21.10 -14.70 -20.28
C GLY A 181 -21.46 -15.04 -18.83
N THR A 182 -21.41 -16.31 -18.43
CA THR A 182 -21.58 -16.70 -17.02
C THR A 182 -20.34 -16.36 -16.20
N VAL A 183 -20.51 -16.08 -14.91
CA VAL A 183 -19.39 -15.78 -14.01
C VAL A 183 -19.19 -16.96 -13.06
N PHE A 184 -17.99 -17.55 -13.08
CA PHE A 184 -17.54 -18.43 -12.02
C PHE A 184 -17.05 -17.58 -10.86
N VAL A 185 -17.52 -17.89 -9.64
CA VAL A 185 -17.08 -17.26 -8.40
C VAL A 185 -16.56 -18.33 -7.47
N GLY A 186 -15.33 -18.18 -7.00
CA GLY A 186 -14.69 -19.09 -6.05
C GLY A 186 -13.93 -18.31 -4.98
N ASN A 187 -14.23 -18.59 -3.71
CA ASN A 187 -13.62 -17.93 -2.56
C ASN A 187 -12.84 -18.88 -1.65
N GLY A 188 -12.74 -20.16 -2.01
CA GLY A 188 -12.01 -21.17 -1.24
C GLY A 188 -12.81 -21.84 -0.13
N ASP A 189 -14.06 -21.49 0.10
CA ASP A 189 -14.89 -22.11 1.14
C ASP A 189 -15.14 -23.59 0.81
N ASN A 190 -14.87 -24.49 1.77
CA ASN A 190 -15.30 -25.88 1.67
C ASN A 190 -16.78 -25.99 2.09
N PRO A 191 -17.70 -26.33 1.17
CA PRO A 191 -19.12 -26.47 1.48
C PRO A 191 -19.41 -27.53 2.54
N ALA A 192 -18.53 -28.52 2.73
CA ALA A 192 -18.67 -29.54 3.76
C ALA A 192 -18.51 -28.97 5.18
N ASN A 193 -17.75 -27.88 5.34
CA ASN A 193 -17.56 -27.17 6.61
C ASN A 193 -18.72 -26.21 6.89
N ASN A 194 -19.49 -25.85 5.87
CA ASN A 194 -20.56 -24.87 5.99
C ASN A 194 -21.88 -25.51 6.44
N THR A 195 -22.11 -25.54 7.76
CA THR A 195 -23.43 -25.86 8.34
C THR A 195 -24.43 -24.69 8.24
N SER A 196 -24.06 -23.56 7.64
CA SER A 196 -24.93 -22.41 7.45
C SER A 196 -25.51 -22.39 6.03
N THR A 197 -26.83 -22.53 5.94
CA THR A 197 -27.63 -22.35 4.71
C THR A 197 -27.89 -20.88 4.38
N ALA A 198 -27.06 -19.96 4.88
CA ALA A 198 -27.18 -18.55 4.54
C ALA A 198 -26.86 -18.36 3.05
N PRO A 199 -27.78 -17.81 2.24
CA PRO A 199 -27.47 -17.43 0.87
C PRO A 199 -26.23 -16.53 0.88
N LEU A 200 -25.33 -16.75 -0.07
CA LEU A 200 -24.26 -15.80 -0.38
C LEU A 200 -24.90 -14.40 -0.47
N PRO A 201 -24.44 -13.40 0.30
CA PRO A 201 -25.02 -12.07 0.24
C PRO A 201 -24.95 -11.58 -1.21
N GLU A 202 -26.08 -11.15 -1.76
CA GLU A 202 -26.08 -10.54 -3.08
C GLU A 202 -25.07 -9.38 -3.10
N PRO A 203 -24.27 -9.24 -4.18
CA PRO A 203 -23.28 -8.18 -4.27
C PRO A 203 -24.02 -6.83 -4.29
N LYS A 204 -24.15 -6.21 -3.11
CA LYS A 204 -24.21 -4.76 -3.03
C LYS A 204 -22.95 -4.30 -3.72
N ALA A 205 -23.06 -3.55 -4.82
CA ALA A 205 -21.91 -3.02 -5.53
C ALA A 205 -20.92 -2.47 -4.48
N PRO A 206 -19.80 -3.16 -4.23
CA PRO A 206 -18.91 -2.76 -3.16
C PRO A 206 -18.38 -1.39 -3.56
N MET A 207 -18.39 -0.45 -2.62
CA MET A 207 -17.62 0.77 -2.80
C MET A 207 -16.20 0.35 -3.20
N ASP A 208 -15.64 1.02 -4.21
CA ASP A 208 -14.26 0.77 -4.63
C ASP A 208 -13.33 0.84 -3.41
N ALA A 209 -12.36 -0.08 -3.31
CA ALA A 209 -11.50 -0.23 -2.15
C ALA A 209 -10.73 1.06 -1.80
N TYR A 210 -10.33 1.86 -2.80
CA TYR A 210 -9.69 3.16 -2.58
C TYR A 210 -10.66 4.15 -1.94
N GLU A 211 -11.91 4.19 -2.42
CA GLU A 211 -12.94 5.06 -1.85
C GLU A 211 -13.34 4.60 -0.43
N PHE A 212 -13.37 3.29 -0.18
CA PHE A 212 -13.56 2.75 1.17
C PHE A 212 -12.44 3.21 2.10
N SER A 213 -11.18 2.98 1.72
CA SER A 213 -10.01 3.36 2.53
C SER A 213 -9.99 4.84 2.91
N LYS A 214 -10.29 5.73 1.96
CA LYS A 214 -10.40 7.18 2.19
C LYS A 214 -11.56 7.56 3.09
N SER A 215 -12.64 6.78 3.09
CA SER A 215 -13.84 7.09 3.85
C SER A 215 -13.72 6.75 5.33
N VAL A 216 -12.79 5.87 5.72
CA VAL A 216 -12.60 5.46 7.12
C VAL A 216 -12.01 6.61 7.94
N PRO A 217 -12.74 7.14 8.94
CA PRO A 217 -12.27 8.24 9.76
C PRO A 217 -11.21 7.78 10.77
N TYR A 218 -10.46 8.73 11.33
CA TYR A 218 -9.55 8.49 12.46
C TYR A 218 -10.30 8.56 13.79
N ASP A 219 -11.41 7.84 13.90
CA ASP A 219 -12.16 7.66 15.14
C ASP A 219 -11.86 6.26 15.69
N PRO A 220 -11.39 6.13 16.95
CA PRO A 220 -11.11 4.82 17.51
C PRO A 220 -12.42 4.05 17.75
N GLY A 221 -12.32 2.74 17.67
CA GLY A 221 -13.37 1.79 17.99
C GLY A 221 -13.83 1.88 19.45
N SER A 222 -14.83 1.06 19.78
CA SER A 222 -15.47 1.09 21.10
C SER A 222 -14.55 0.72 22.28
N ASP A 223 -13.45 0.03 22.00
CA ASP A 223 -12.38 -0.35 22.92
C ASP A 223 -11.27 0.70 23.04
N GLY A 224 -11.32 1.77 22.23
CA GLY A 224 -10.35 2.86 22.22
C GLY A 224 -9.10 2.59 21.40
N ASP A 225 -9.09 1.54 20.56
CA ASP A 225 -8.05 1.28 19.58
C ASP A 225 -8.61 1.38 18.14
N PHE A 226 -7.74 1.27 17.14
CA PHE A 226 -8.07 1.41 15.72
C PHE A 226 -8.07 0.06 14.97
N ARG A 227 -8.07 -1.06 15.69
CA ARG A 227 -7.86 -2.40 15.13
C ARG A 227 -8.94 -2.78 14.12
N GLU A 228 -10.20 -2.66 14.51
CA GLU A 228 -11.35 -3.04 13.67
C GLU A 228 -11.36 -2.21 12.38
N GLU A 229 -11.09 -0.91 12.49
CA GLU A 229 -10.99 0.00 11.36
C GLU A 229 -9.82 -0.39 10.44
N GLY A 230 -8.62 -0.65 10.99
CA GLY A 230 -7.46 -1.06 10.22
C GLY A 230 -7.66 -2.40 9.48
N GLU A 231 -8.22 -3.41 10.17
CA GLU A 231 -8.57 -4.70 9.57
C GLU A 231 -9.62 -4.54 8.47
N SER A 232 -10.59 -3.62 8.63
CA SER A 232 -11.59 -3.35 7.60
C SER A 232 -10.99 -2.71 6.35
N ILE A 233 -10.02 -1.79 6.51
CA ILE A 233 -9.30 -1.17 5.38
C ILE A 233 -8.51 -2.27 4.65
N ALA A 234 -7.73 -3.09 5.37
CA ALA A 234 -6.98 -4.19 4.77
C ALA A 234 -7.89 -5.17 4.01
N ALA A 235 -9.00 -5.57 4.62
CA ALA A 235 -9.98 -6.48 4.01
C ALA A 235 -10.59 -5.93 2.72
N SER A 236 -10.76 -4.60 2.60
CA SER A 236 -11.24 -3.99 1.36
C SER A 236 -10.30 -4.19 0.17
N PHE A 237 -9.02 -4.46 0.42
CA PHE A 237 -8.00 -4.81 -0.58
C PHE A 237 -7.69 -6.31 -0.59
N ASN A 238 -8.55 -7.17 -0.02
CA ASN A 238 -8.32 -8.61 0.13
C ASN A 238 -7.04 -8.96 0.92
N MET A 239 -6.65 -8.10 1.87
CA MET A 239 -5.54 -8.34 2.78
C MET A 239 -6.05 -8.66 4.19
N THR A 240 -5.26 -9.41 4.95
CA THR A 240 -5.45 -9.62 6.40
C THR A 240 -4.33 -8.95 7.18
N VAL A 241 -4.57 -8.67 8.47
CA VAL A 241 -3.55 -8.14 9.37
C VAL A 241 -3.08 -9.24 10.32
N ASN A 242 -1.77 -9.43 10.41
CA ASN A 242 -1.13 -10.38 11.31
C ASN A 242 -0.30 -9.62 12.35
N TYR A 243 -0.50 -9.92 13.63
CA TYR A 243 0.11 -9.15 14.72
C TYR A 243 1.41 -9.77 15.27
N SER A 244 1.98 -10.80 14.63
CA SER A 244 3.16 -11.51 15.11
C SER A 244 4.46 -11.07 14.41
N TYR A 245 5.40 -10.58 15.21
CA TYR A 245 6.80 -10.34 14.84
C TYR A 245 7.50 -11.63 14.41
N ALA A 246 7.18 -12.75 15.06
CA ALA A 246 7.78 -14.04 14.73
C ALA A 246 7.37 -14.52 13.34
N GLU A 247 6.12 -14.31 12.93
CA GLU A 247 5.67 -14.63 11.57
C GLU A 247 6.19 -13.60 10.55
N MET A 248 6.21 -12.32 10.90
CA MET A 248 6.85 -11.29 10.07
C MET A 248 8.31 -11.66 9.74
N GLY A 249 9.11 -12.04 10.74
CA GLY A 249 10.50 -12.45 10.52
C GLY A 249 10.69 -13.73 9.70
N GLN A 250 9.65 -14.54 9.49
CA GLN A 250 9.67 -15.73 8.64
C GLN A 250 9.36 -15.41 7.17
N HIS A 251 8.53 -14.40 6.92
CA HIS A 251 7.99 -14.10 5.59
C HIS A 251 8.59 -12.85 4.94
N CYS A 252 9.15 -11.95 5.73
CA CYS A 252 9.79 -10.73 5.27
C CYS A 252 11.28 -10.94 5.06
N THR A 253 11.88 -10.19 4.13
CA THR A 253 13.26 -10.36 3.63
C THR A 253 14.25 -10.81 4.69
N ARG A 254 14.88 -11.96 4.43
CA ARG A 254 15.82 -12.60 5.35
C ARG A 254 16.95 -11.64 5.75
N GLY A 255 17.23 -11.56 7.05
CA GLY A 255 18.38 -10.84 7.59
C GLY A 255 18.17 -9.35 7.84
N LYS A 256 16.99 -8.79 7.50
CA LYS A 256 16.59 -7.48 8.02
C LYS A 256 16.18 -7.61 9.49
N ASN A 257 16.62 -6.66 10.30
CA ASN A 257 16.18 -6.53 11.68
C ASN A 257 14.96 -5.61 11.69
N TYR A 258 13.81 -6.14 12.10
CA TYR A 258 12.53 -5.44 12.06
C TYR A 258 12.09 -4.92 13.42
N VAL A 259 12.97 -4.92 14.43
CA VAL A 259 12.62 -4.49 15.81
C VAL A 259 12.07 -3.07 15.88
N ASP A 260 12.43 -2.21 14.93
CA ASP A 260 11.95 -0.82 14.85
C ASP A 260 10.81 -0.65 13.82
N SER A 261 10.35 -1.74 13.19
CA SER A 261 9.28 -1.71 12.19
C SER A 261 7.93 -1.55 12.88
N VAL A 262 7.12 -0.60 12.39
CA VAL A 262 5.73 -0.42 12.87
C VAL A 262 4.71 -1.19 12.03
N GLY A 263 5.11 -1.61 10.83
CA GLY A 263 4.39 -2.51 9.93
C GLY A 263 5.32 -3.08 8.87
N ALA A 264 4.85 -4.08 8.12
CA ALA A 264 5.54 -4.59 6.94
C ALA A 264 4.59 -5.30 5.97
N PHE A 265 4.69 -4.94 4.69
CA PHE A 265 4.29 -5.74 3.55
C PHE A 265 5.45 -6.63 3.08
N CYS A 266 5.17 -7.90 2.79
CA CYS A 266 6.18 -8.87 2.39
C CYS A 266 5.73 -9.58 1.13
N SER A 267 6.51 -9.47 0.05
CA SER A 267 6.17 -10.00 -1.28
C SER A 267 5.91 -11.52 -1.28
N ALA A 268 6.46 -12.23 -0.30
CA ALA A 268 6.23 -13.66 -0.06
C ALA A 268 4.78 -13.97 0.35
N THR A 269 4.11 -13.05 1.05
CA THR A 269 2.74 -13.17 1.57
C THR A 269 1.94 -11.92 1.21
N PRO A 270 1.66 -11.68 -0.09
CA PRO A 270 1.18 -10.39 -0.58
C PRO A 270 -0.27 -10.06 -0.14
N SER A 271 -0.96 -10.99 0.51
CA SER A 271 -2.28 -10.80 1.11
C SER A 271 -2.23 -10.56 2.62
N VAL A 272 -1.05 -10.34 3.22
CA VAL A 272 -0.88 -10.18 4.67
C VAL A 272 -0.09 -8.91 4.96
N ILE A 273 -0.60 -8.09 5.88
CA ILE A 273 0.12 -6.98 6.49
C ILE A 273 0.59 -7.43 7.87
N TYR A 274 1.88 -7.36 8.16
CA TYR A 274 2.40 -7.66 9.49
C TYR A 274 2.53 -6.39 10.33
N ILE A 275 2.04 -6.45 11.56
CA ILE A 275 2.15 -5.39 12.57
C ILE A 275 2.77 -6.03 13.81
N PRO A 276 4.07 -5.81 14.10
CA PRO A 276 4.78 -6.58 15.12
C PRO A 276 4.42 -6.13 16.55
N MET A 277 3.32 -6.65 17.08
CA MET A 277 2.78 -6.24 18.39
C MET A 277 3.28 -7.09 19.56
N ASP A 278 3.86 -8.26 19.31
CA ASP A 278 4.49 -9.12 20.33
C ASP A 278 5.92 -8.66 20.70
N VAL A 279 6.37 -7.49 20.20
CA VAL A 279 7.57 -6.80 20.67
C VAL A 279 7.24 -6.03 21.97
N PRO A 280 7.96 -6.23 23.09
CA PRO A 280 7.60 -5.74 24.43
C PRO A 280 7.34 -4.23 24.59
N ASP A 281 7.74 -3.39 23.63
CA ASP A 281 7.58 -1.93 23.68
C ASP A 281 6.56 -1.39 22.65
N HIS A 282 6.05 -2.21 21.73
CA HIS A 282 5.10 -1.80 20.69
C HIS A 282 3.63 -1.94 21.11
N TYR A 283 3.34 -2.80 22.09
CA TYR A 283 1.97 -3.09 22.53
C TYR A 283 1.67 -2.56 23.95
N PRO A 284 0.47 -2.02 24.22
CA PRO A 284 -0.67 -1.77 23.31
C PRO A 284 -0.75 -0.34 22.75
N ALA A 285 0.18 0.56 23.07
CA ALA A 285 0.04 1.99 22.80
C ALA A 285 -0.16 2.33 21.31
N TYR A 286 0.51 1.60 20.42
CA TYR A 286 0.50 1.89 18.98
C TYR A 286 -0.88 1.72 18.33
N LEU A 287 -1.69 0.75 18.79
CA LEU A 287 -3.04 0.54 18.22
C LEU A 287 -4.03 1.63 18.62
N SER A 288 -3.75 2.38 19.67
CA SER A 288 -4.54 3.55 20.07
C SER A 288 -4.08 4.83 19.37
N GLU A 289 -3.07 4.77 18.49
CA GLU A 289 -2.60 5.92 17.73
C GLU A 289 -3.24 5.96 16.34
N PRO A 290 -3.73 7.13 15.89
CA PRO A 290 -4.24 7.29 14.51
C PRO A 290 -3.24 6.87 13.43
N ARG A 291 -1.94 6.93 13.74
CA ARG A 291 -0.84 6.50 12.87
C ARG A 291 -0.93 5.03 12.47
N TYR A 292 -1.56 4.17 13.27
CA TYR A 292 -1.79 2.77 12.91
C TYR A 292 -2.55 2.63 11.59
N LEU A 293 -3.64 3.40 11.40
CA LEU A 293 -4.42 3.35 10.15
C LEU A 293 -3.58 3.76 8.94
N ASP A 294 -2.67 4.70 9.12
CA ASP A 294 -1.79 5.16 8.04
C ASP A 294 -0.66 4.19 7.74
N THR A 295 -0.18 3.46 8.73
CA THR A 295 0.69 2.31 8.49
C THR A 295 -0.04 1.23 7.70
N ILE A 296 -1.29 0.91 8.03
CA ILE A 296 -2.08 -0.03 7.20
C ILE A 296 -2.18 0.46 5.75
N ARG A 297 -2.49 1.74 5.53
CA ARG A 297 -2.54 2.33 4.17
C ARG A 297 -1.17 2.31 3.49
N HIS A 298 -0.08 2.55 4.22
CA HIS A 298 1.28 2.46 3.71
C HIS A 298 1.61 1.03 3.23
N GLU A 299 1.32 0.01 4.03
CA GLU A 299 1.59 -1.38 3.63
C GLU A 299 0.69 -1.84 2.47
N ILE A 300 -0.55 -1.34 2.39
CA ILE A 300 -1.43 -1.52 1.22
C ILE A 300 -0.81 -0.85 -0.02
N ALA A 301 -0.19 0.33 0.12
CA ALA A 301 0.49 0.97 -0.99
C ALA A 301 1.68 0.13 -1.49
N HIS A 302 2.47 -0.48 -0.59
CA HIS A 302 3.52 -1.44 -0.98
C HIS A 302 2.93 -2.61 -1.77
N MET A 303 1.81 -3.18 -1.32
CA MET A 303 1.11 -4.26 -2.03
C MET A 303 0.69 -3.82 -3.44
N ILE A 304 0.08 -2.63 -3.57
CA ILE A 304 -0.41 -2.13 -4.87
C ILE A 304 0.76 -1.84 -5.82
N ILE A 305 1.84 -1.27 -5.31
CA ILE A 305 3.05 -1.01 -6.10
C ILE A 305 3.64 -2.35 -6.56
N PHE A 306 3.73 -3.33 -5.66
CA PHE A 306 4.20 -4.68 -5.98
C PHE A 306 3.34 -5.36 -7.05
N ASP A 307 2.01 -5.33 -6.91
CA ASP A 307 1.08 -5.91 -7.89
C ASP A 307 1.21 -5.26 -9.29
N LYS A 308 1.48 -3.95 -9.33
CA LYS A 308 1.61 -3.22 -10.60
C LYS A 308 2.99 -3.34 -11.25
N CYS A 309 4.02 -3.46 -10.43
CA CYS A 309 5.41 -3.29 -10.87
C CYS A 309 6.28 -4.53 -10.65
N ASP A 310 5.71 -5.62 -10.15
CA ASP A 310 6.40 -6.87 -9.77
C ASP A 310 7.59 -6.62 -8.81
N SER A 311 7.53 -5.54 -8.03
CA SER A 311 8.58 -5.11 -7.10
C SER A 311 8.06 -4.06 -6.12
N THR A 312 8.50 -4.12 -4.86
CA THR A 312 8.22 -3.07 -3.86
C THR A 312 9.13 -1.85 -4.04
N ALA A 313 10.25 -2.00 -4.73
CA ALA A 313 11.18 -0.93 -5.10
C ALA A 313 11.31 -0.78 -6.62
N PRO A 314 10.25 -0.35 -7.32
CA PRO A 314 10.21 -0.32 -8.78
C PRO A 314 11.31 0.59 -9.36
N PRO A 315 11.80 0.32 -10.59
CA PRO A 315 12.88 1.07 -11.22
C PRO A 315 12.71 2.60 -11.21
N ILE A 316 11.47 3.08 -11.33
CA ILE A 316 11.16 4.52 -11.32
C ILE A 316 11.54 5.22 -9.99
N ALA A 317 11.52 4.50 -8.86
CA ALA A 317 11.95 5.00 -7.56
C ALA A 317 13.36 4.50 -7.19
N GLY A 318 13.71 3.29 -7.62
CA GLY A 318 14.93 2.63 -7.19
C GLY A 318 14.96 2.36 -5.68
N GLN A 319 16.12 1.93 -5.19
CA GLN A 319 16.29 1.45 -3.81
C GLN A 319 16.25 2.55 -2.73
N GLU A 320 16.44 3.81 -3.11
CA GLU A 320 16.59 4.92 -2.14
C GLU A 320 15.29 5.71 -1.92
N ARG A 321 14.29 5.52 -2.80
CA ARG A 321 13.08 6.38 -2.84
C ARG A 321 11.78 5.62 -2.81
N TYR A 322 11.82 4.28 -2.71
CA TYR A 322 10.62 3.46 -2.76
C TYR A 322 9.71 3.68 -1.54
N GLU A 323 10.26 3.88 -0.35
CA GLU A 323 9.45 4.20 0.85
C GLU A 323 8.76 5.58 0.74
N GLY A 324 9.44 6.59 0.21
CA GLY A 324 8.87 7.90 -0.09
C GLY A 324 7.78 7.84 -1.18
N LEU A 325 7.99 7.02 -2.22
CA LEU A 325 6.96 6.67 -3.21
C LEU A 325 5.74 6.03 -2.53
N THR A 326 5.95 5.03 -1.68
CA THR A 326 4.88 4.33 -0.96
C THR A 326 4.09 5.29 -0.07
N ASN A 327 4.77 6.15 0.70
CA ASN A 327 4.12 7.20 1.48
C ASN A 327 3.28 8.15 0.60
N SER A 328 3.85 8.62 -0.52
CA SER A 328 3.15 9.50 -1.45
C SER A 328 1.91 8.83 -2.03
N TYR A 329 2.00 7.54 -2.37
CA TYR A 329 0.88 6.75 -2.87
C TYR A 329 -0.22 6.60 -1.82
N ALA A 330 0.14 6.30 -0.56
CA ALA A 330 -0.81 6.16 0.53
C ALA A 330 -1.58 7.47 0.80
N VAL A 331 -0.89 8.62 0.75
CA VAL A 331 -1.52 9.93 0.93
C VAL A 331 -2.42 10.28 -0.27
N LEU A 332 -1.91 10.16 -1.49
CA LEU A 332 -2.64 10.59 -2.70
C LEU A 332 -3.86 9.72 -3.02
N TYR A 333 -3.78 8.42 -2.73
CA TYR A 333 -4.77 7.45 -3.21
C TYR A 333 -5.52 6.68 -2.13
N LEU A 334 -4.96 6.52 -0.92
CA LEU A 334 -5.55 5.68 0.13
C LEU A 334 -6.10 6.50 1.31
N GLY A 335 -5.90 7.82 1.32
CA GLY A 335 -6.42 8.71 2.35
C GLY A 335 -5.57 8.76 3.63
N ALA A 336 -4.30 8.36 3.54
CA ALA A 336 -3.37 8.51 4.66
C ALA A 336 -3.07 9.99 4.94
N SER A 337 -2.72 10.31 6.18
CA SER A 337 -2.32 11.66 6.57
C SER A 337 -0.86 11.92 6.22
N TYR A 338 -0.60 13.02 5.52
CA TYR A 338 0.77 13.47 5.23
C TYR A 338 1.55 13.70 6.52
N GLU A 339 0.93 14.34 7.51
CA GLU A 339 1.58 14.70 8.78
C GLU A 339 1.91 13.46 9.64
N LEU A 340 1.14 12.38 9.54
CA LEU A 340 1.38 11.15 10.30
C LEU A 340 2.40 10.22 9.63
N LEU A 341 2.48 10.24 8.29
CA LEU A 341 3.48 9.47 7.54
C LEU A 341 4.82 10.19 7.35
N GLN A 342 4.84 11.54 7.44
CA GLN A 342 6.06 12.34 7.39
C GLN A 342 6.21 13.22 8.65
N PRO A 343 6.41 12.60 9.82
CA PRO A 343 6.79 13.34 11.01
C PRO A 343 8.17 14.00 10.82
N SER A 344 8.46 15.04 11.60
CA SER A 344 9.68 15.86 11.45
C SER A 344 11.00 15.10 11.60
N ASP A 345 10.95 13.90 12.19
CA ASP A 345 12.08 12.99 12.43
C ASP A 345 12.08 11.78 11.48
N SER A 346 11.23 11.77 10.43
CA SER A 346 11.21 10.70 9.44
C SER A 346 12.57 10.56 8.75
N SER A 347 13.03 9.31 8.58
CA SER A 347 14.18 8.99 7.74
C SER A 347 14.02 9.57 6.32
N SER A 348 15.12 9.96 5.68
CA SER A 348 15.14 10.52 4.33
C SER A 348 14.47 9.63 3.29
N ASP A 349 14.51 8.31 3.51
CA ASP A 349 14.03 7.33 2.56
C ASP A 349 12.50 7.35 2.48
N TYR A 350 11.83 7.80 3.56
CA TYR A 350 10.37 7.96 3.69
C TYR A 350 9.86 9.36 3.28
N TRP A 351 10.74 10.28 2.90
CA TRP A 351 10.33 11.65 2.60
C TRP A 351 9.45 11.70 1.35
N MET A 352 8.28 12.30 1.50
CA MET A 352 7.44 12.66 0.35
C MET A 352 7.86 14.05 -0.14
N ASP A 353 8.01 14.16 -1.45
CA ASP A 353 8.21 15.40 -2.18
C ASP A 353 7.58 15.30 -3.58
N ALA A 354 7.68 16.39 -4.35
CA ALA A 354 7.09 16.45 -5.69
C ALA A 354 7.58 15.33 -6.63
N SER A 355 8.79 14.80 -6.42
CA SER A 355 9.31 13.71 -7.22
C SER A 355 8.68 12.37 -6.84
N THR A 356 8.48 12.07 -5.56
CA THR A 356 7.78 10.83 -5.14
C THR A 356 6.29 10.88 -5.46
N ASP A 357 5.67 12.06 -5.43
CA ASP A 357 4.29 12.27 -5.90
C ASP A 357 4.15 11.95 -7.40
N GLU A 358 5.09 12.42 -8.22
CA GLU A 358 5.11 12.11 -9.65
C GLU A 358 5.30 10.61 -9.91
N MET A 359 6.18 9.95 -9.13
CA MET A 359 6.35 8.49 -9.17
C MET A 359 5.05 7.77 -8.77
N ALA A 360 4.34 8.24 -7.74
CA ALA A 360 3.07 7.64 -7.31
C ALA A 360 1.99 7.75 -8.39
N HIS A 361 1.87 8.90 -9.04
CA HIS A 361 1.00 9.06 -10.20
C HIS A 361 1.39 8.15 -11.37
N ALA A 362 2.69 7.99 -11.63
CA ALA A 362 3.19 7.09 -12.66
C ALA A 362 2.79 5.64 -12.37
N VAL A 363 3.07 5.13 -11.16
CA VAL A 363 2.71 3.76 -10.76
C VAL A 363 1.20 3.56 -10.76
N HIS A 364 0.41 4.53 -10.27
CA HIS A 364 -1.06 4.44 -10.32
C HIS A 364 -1.58 4.30 -11.76
N SER A 365 -0.91 4.92 -12.73
CA SER A 365 -1.20 4.80 -14.17
C SER A 365 -0.59 3.54 -14.84
N GLY A 366 0.12 2.69 -14.10
CA GLY A 366 0.77 1.48 -14.61
C GLY A 366 2.17 1.68 -15.19
N ARG A 367 2.84 2.81 -14.89
CA ARG A 367 4.23 3.07 -15.31
C ARG A 367 5.19 2.85 -14.15
N CYS A 368 6.07 1.86 -14.29
CA CYS A 368 7.01 1.42 -13.26
C CYS A 368 8.49 1.77 -13.57
N ALA A 369 8.75 2.43 -14.70
CA ALA A 369 10.07 2.84 -15.17
C ALA A 369 10.04 4.21 -15.86
#